data_AF-A0A1Z8ADD5-F1
#
_entry.id   AF-A0A1Z8ADD5-F1
#
_cell.length_a   1.000
_cell.length_b   1.000
_cell.length_c   1.000
_cell.angle_alpha   90.00
_cell.angle_beta   90.00
_cell.angle_gamma   90.00
#
_symmetry.space_group_name_H-M   'P 1'
#
loop_
_entity.id
_entity.type
_entity.pdbx_description
1 polymer ?
#
loop_
_entity_poly.entity_id
_entity_poly.type
_entity_poly.pdbx_seq_one_letter_code
_entity_poly.pdbx_strand_id
1 'polypeptide(L)' 'MLKHCVFLNFKPEFTIAEPAEVFGRLSGLVKEIDGLQSFEYGGNLDFENKSSDYSEGFIATFPLLSIA' A
#
# COMPACT_ATOMS: atom_id res chain seq x y z
N MET A 1 -9.46 -10.73 10.36
CA MET A 1 -8.91 -9.53 9.72
C MET A 1 -8.50 -9.88 8.29
N LEU A 2 -8.82 -9.04 7.31
CA LEU A 2 -8.42 -9.17 5.91
C LEU A 2 -7.24 -8.22 5.65
N LYS A 3 -6.16 -8.75 5.05
CA LYS A 3 -5.00 -7.97 4.61
C LYS A 3 -5.03 -7.88 3.09
N HIS A 4 -5.25 -6.68 2.57
CA HIS A 4 -5.22 -6.39 1.15
C HIS A 4 -3.83 -5.88 0.79
N CYS A 5 -3.03 -6.76 0.18
CA CYS A 5 -1.65 -6.46 -0.21
C CYS A 5 -1.59 -6.09 -1.69
N VAL A 6 -0.96 -4.96 -1.99
CA VAL A 6 -0.73 -4.50 -3.36
C VAL A 6 0.76 -4.27 -3.56
N PHE A 7 1.32 -4.92 -4.57
CA PHE A 7 2.71 -4.78 -5.00
C PHE A 7 2.72 -4.16 -6.39
N LEU A 8 3.55 -3.14 -6.58
CA LEU A 8 3.49 -2.32 -7.78
C LEU A 8 4.85 -1.72 -8.15
N ASN A 9 4.93 -1.25 -9.39
CA ASN A 9 5.97 -0.37 -9.86
C ASN A 9 5.35 0.96 -10.27
N PHE A 10 5.95 2.07 -9.86
CA PHE A 10 5.63 3.35 -10.46
C PHE A 10 6.21 3.42 -11.87
N LYS A 11 5.51 4.11 -12.76
CA LYS A 11 6.04 4.33 -14.10
C LYS A 11 7.30 5.21 -14.02
N PRO A 12 8.30 4.99 -14.89
CA PRO A 12 9.60 5.66 -14.78
C PRO A 12 9.55 7.17 -14.99
N GLU A 13 8.47 7.70 -15.59
CA GLU A 13 8.27 9.14 -15.75
C GLU A 13 7.96 9.89 -14.44
N PHE A 14 7.67 9.17 -13.35
CA PHE A 14 7.39 9.78 -12.04
C PHE A 14 8.67 9.91 -11.19
N THR A 15 8.82 11.04 -10.53
CA THR A 15 9.87 11.34 -9.56
C THR A 15 9.55 10.72 -8.20
N ILE A 16 10.57 10.41 -7.38
CA ILE A 16 10.42 9.77 -6.06
C ILE A 16 9.49 10.55 -5.10
N ALA A 17 9.35 11.86 -5.27
CA ALA A 17 8.44 12.67 -4.46
C ALA A 17 6.95 12.31 -4.70
N GLU A 18 6.59 11.90 -5.91
CA GLU A 18 5.21 11.61 -6.29
C GLU A 18 4.68 10.30 -5.65
N PRO A 19 5.40 9.16 -5.65
CA PRO A 19 5.06 7.98 -4.87
C PRO A 19 4.82 8.24 -3.38
N ALA A 20 5.70 9.02 -2.74
CA ALA A 20 5.58 9.34 -1.32
C ALA A 20 4.32 10.17 -1.05
N GLU A 21 4.00 11.13 -1.92
CA GLU A 21 2.76 11.90 -1.83
C GLU A 21 1.53 11.00 -2.01
N VAL A 22 1.53 10.12 -3.01
CA VAL A 22 0.44 9.17 -3.26
C VAL A 22 0.18 8.30 -2.04
N PHE A 23 1.23 7.67 -1.48
CA PHE A 23 1.07 6.84 -0.30
C PHE A 23 0.66 7.63 0.94
N GLY A 24 1.18 8.84 1.14
CA GLY A 24 0.75 9.72 2.22
C GLY A 24 -0.73 10.07 2.15
N ARG A 25 -1.24 10.36 0.93
CA ARG A 25 -2.66 10.61 0.70
C ARG A 25 -3.53 9.37 0.93
N LEU A 26 -3.09 8.20 0.47
CA LEU A 26 -3.80 6.93 0.69
C LEU A 26 -3.86 6.56 2.18
N SER A 27 -2.76 6.76 2.92
CA SER A 27 -2.73 6.56 4.37
C SER A 27 -3.70 7.49 5.11
N GLY A 28 -3.90 8.71 4.61
CA GLY A 28 -4.90 9.65 5.14
C GLY A 28 -6.34 9.12 5.08
N LEU A 29 -6.66 8.20 4.16
CA LEU A 29 -8.01 7.64 3.99
C LEU A 29 -8.44 6.72 5.13
N VAL A 30 -7.53 6.27 6.00
CA VAL A 30 -7.85 5.47 7.20
C VAL A 30 -8.89 6.19 8.08
N LYS A 31 -8.95 7.52 8.04
CA LYS A 31 -9.92 8.32 8.81
C LYS A 31 -11.26 8.54 8.10
N GLU A 32 -11.32 8.22 6.81
CA GLU A 32 -12.42 8.58 5.91
C GLU A 32 -13.21 7.34 5.43
N ILE A 33 -12.58 6.17 5.38
CA ILE A 33 -13.19 4.93 4.87
C ILE A 33 -13.55 4.04 6.05
N ASP A 34 -14.84 3.81 6.26
CA ASP A 34 -15.30 2.85 7.26
C ASP A 34 -14.78 1.44 6.94
N GLY A 35 -14.30 0.76 7.97
CA GLY A 35 -13.66 -0.54 7.85
C GLY A 35 -12.18 -0.51 7.40
N LEU A 36 -11.61 0.60 6.92
CA LEU A 36 -10.16 0.69 6.67
C LEU A 36 -9.44 0.94 8.01
N GLN A 37 -8.93 -0.13 8.63
CA GLN A 37 -8.34 -0.08 9.97
C GLN A 37 -6.90 0.43 9.98
N SER A 38 -6.12 0.11 8.96
CA SER A 38 -4.73 0.58 8.83
C SER A 38 -4.26 0.56 7.38
N PHE A 39 -3.22 1.35 7.12
CA PHE A 39 -2.56 1.44 5.82
C PHE A 39 -1.05 1.58 6.04
N GLU A 40 -0.29 0.53 5.72
CA GLU A 40 1.17 0.49 5.77
C GLU A 40 1.75 0.47 4.36
N TYR A 41 2.83 1.19 4.08
CA TYR A 41 3.47 1.21 2.76
C TYR A 41 4.99 1.26 2.85
N GLY A 42 5.68 0.88 1.78
CA GLY A 42 7.13 0.99 1.67
C GLY A 42 7.74 0.24 0.50
N GLY A 43 9.05 0.44 0.35
CA GLY A 43 9.86 -0.18 -0.69
C GLY A 43 10.10 -1.67 -0.43
N ASN A 44 10.20 -2.44 -1.51
CA ASN A 44 10.54 -3.84 -1.48
C ASN A 44 12.06 -4.02 -1.33
N LEU A 45 12.49 -4.60 -0.20
CA LEU A 45 13.90 -4.89 0.07
C LEU A 45 14.36 -6.20 -0.60
N ASP A 46 13.42 -7.07 -0.99
CA ASP A 46 13.61 -8.33 -1.75
C ASP A 46 14.85 -9.15 -1.35
N PHE A 47 15.08 -9.37 -0.05
CA PHE A 47 16.27 -10.05 0.46
C PHE A 47 16.53 -11.45 -0.14
N GLU A 48 15.48 -12.13 -0.60
CA GLU A 48 15.56 -13.46 -1.20
C GLU A 48 15.64 -13.45 -2.74
N ASN A 49 15.57 -12.27 -3.38
CA ASN A 49 15.52 -12.10 -4.85
C ASN A 49 14.38 -12.89 -5.51
N LYS A 50 13.19 -12.86 -4.92
CA LYS A 50 12.00 -13.59 -5.42
C LYS A 50 10.86 -12.66 -5.84
N SER A 51 11.05 -11.37 -5.69
CA SER A 51 10.01 -10.36 -5.91
C SER A 51 10.54 -9.12 -6.64
N SER A 52 11.61 -9.27 -7.41
CA SER A 52 12.29 -8.19 -8.14
C SER A 52 11.41 -7.49 -9.17
N ASP A 53 10.29 -8.11 -9.55
CA ASP A 53 9.29 -7.52 -10.43
C ASP A 53 8.46 -6.41 -9.76
N TYR A 54 8.62 -6.16 -8.46
CA TYR A 54 7.88 -5.13 -7.72
C TYR A 54 8.81 -4.33 -6.80
N SER A 55 8.89 -3.02 -6.98
CA SER A 55 9.78 -2.15 -6.19
C SER A 55 9.12 -1.56 -4.94
N GLU A 56 7.79 -1.47 -4.92
CA GLU A 56 7.02 -0.78 -3.88
C GLU A 56 5.75 -1.57 -3.56
N GLY A 57 5.14 -1.28 -2.40
CA GLY A 57 3.84 -1.83 -2.08
C GLY A 57 3.18 -1.20 -0.87
N PHE A 58 1.94 -1.62 -0.64
CA PHE A 58 1.19 -1.28 0.57
C PHE A 58 0.32 -2.44 1.04
N ILE A 59 -0.04 -2.38 2.31
CA ILE A 59 -0.93 -3.30 2.99
C ILE A 59 -2.04 -2.49 3.64
N ALA A 60 -3.28 -2.75 3.23
CA ALA A 60 -4.48 -2.20 3.85
C ALA A 60 -5.17 -3.27 4.69
N THR A 61 -5.60 -2.90 5.90
CA THR A 61 -6.25 -3.82 6.85
C THR A 61 -7.73 -3.53 6.95
N PHE A 62 -8.55 -4.58 6.82
CA PHE A 62 -10.00 -4.53 6.99
C PHE A 62 -10.49 -5.57 8.00
N PRO A 63 -11.65 -5.38 8.65
CA PRO A 63 -12.31 -6.42 9.41
C PRO A 63 -12.78 -7.57 8.49
N LEU A 64 -13.01 -8.76 9.05
CA LEU A 64 -13.53 -9.93 8.30
C LEU A 64 -15.03 -9.82 7.96
N LEU A 65 -15.77 -9.02 8.71
CA LEU A 65 -17.16 -8.67 8.43
C LEU A 65 -17.19 -7.18 8.06
N SER A 66 -17.64 -6.83 6.86
CA SER A 66 -18.39 -5.58 6.71
C SER A 66 -19.80 -5.87 7.21
N ILE A 67 -20.22 -5.24 8.29
CA ILE A 67 -21.65 -5.18 8.60
C ILE A 67 -22.24 -4.20 7.56
N ALA A 68 -23.21 -4.73 6.81
CA ALA A 68 -24.19 -4.10 5.90
C ALA A 68 -23.99 -2.63 5.48
#